data_AF-A0A7R9UYV1-F1
#
_entry.id   AF-A0A7R9UYV1-F1
#
_cell.length_a   1.000
_cell.length_b   1.000
_cell.length_c   1.000
_cell.angle_alpha   90.00
_cell.angle_beta   90.00
_cell.angle_gamma   90.00
#
_symmetry.space_group_name_H-M   'P 1'
#
loop_
_entity.id
_entity.type
_entity.pdbx_description
1 polymer ?
#
loop_
_entity_poly.entity_id
_entity_poly.type
_entity_poly.pdbx_seq_one_letter_code
_entity_poly.pdbx_strand_id
1 'polypeptide(L)'
;ELQQLVAMVAASLAVVCALASMRRPTPLRRSTCARAHMLAVGHGPLPCTEGNLLEVLQLCRESNDDMFGCHERCAAIGITGDVQLVDIEGPFVTIGLSGRFWHRRRTVLQRVGAFVSQRIPEIVEITLADPAMAEDMEYDADGMLVEDKRSLDYNYDRETMARNGYDPDARGPFADRNALSVFV
;
A
#
# COMPACT_ATOMS: atom_id res chain seq x y z
N GLU A 1 -2.30 31.16 -71.15
CA GLU A 1 -2.23 29.69 -71.05
C GLU A 1 -1.18 29.13 -70.08
N LEU A 2 0.13 29.44 -70.13
CA LEU A 2 1.11 28.82 -69.21
C LEU A 2 1.26 29.49 -67.81
N GLN A 3 0.90 30.77 -67.66
CA GLN A 3 0.99 31.46 -66.36
C GLN A 3 -0.18 31.18 -65.39
N GLN A 4 -1.34 30.74 -65.89
CA GLN A 4 -2.49 30.42 -65.03
C GLN A 4 -2.38 29.04 -64.38
N LEU A 5 -1.67 28.09 -65.01
CA LEU A 5 -1.49 26.73 -64.47
C LEU A 5 -0.50 26.68 -63.29
N VAL A 6 0.53 27.54 -63.27
CA VAL A 6 1.50 27.61 -62.15
C VAL A 6 0.85 28.19 -60.88
N ALA A 7 -0.09 29.13 -61.02
CA ALA A 7 -0.78 29.74 -59.88
C ALA A 7 -1.71 28.76 -59.16
N MET A 8 -2.34 27.81 -59.87
CA MET A 8 -3.22 26.80 -59.26
C MET A 8 -2.46 25.72 -58.49
N VAL A 9 -1.25 25.33 -58.92
CA VAL A 9 -0.44 24.32 -58.21
C VAL A 9 0.18 24.91 -56.93
N ALA A 10 0.60 26.18 -56.95
CA ALA A 10 1.14 26.86 -55.77
C ALA A 10 0.11 27.00 -54.63
N ALA A 11 -1.17 27.15 -54.96
CA ALA A 11 -2.25 27.25 -53.97
C ALA A 11 -2.55 25.91 -53.25
N SER A 12 -2.18 24.77 -53.84
CA SER A 12 -2.47 23.44 -53.29
C SER A 12 -1.40 22.93 -52.32
N LEU A 13 -0.17 23.46 -52.38
CA LEU A 13 0.92 23.09 -51.45
C LEU A 13 0.87 23.85 -50.11
N ALA A 14 0.16 24.98 -50.05
CA ALA A 14 -0.03 25.73 -48.81
C ALA A 14 -0.98 25.02 -47.81
N VAL A 15 -1.84 24.12 -48.29
CA VAL A 15 -2.80 23.39 -47.43
C VAL A 15 -2.15 22.17 -46.75
N VAL A 16 -1.09 21.61 -47.32
CA VAL A 16 -0.42 20.41 -46.76
C VAL A 16 0.62 20.77 -45.67
N CYS A 17 1.23 21.96 -45.72
CA CYS A 17 2.19 22.40 -44.70
C CYS A 17 1.55 22.90 -43.39
N ALA A 18 0.23 23.09 -43.33
CA ALA A 18 -0.47 23.59 -42.15
C ALA A 18 -0.84 22.51 -41.11
N LEU A 19 -0.45 21.24 -41.31
CA LEU A 19 -0.67 20.16 -40.34
C LEU A 19 0.61 19.68 -39.62
N ALA A 20 1.75 20.33 -39.86
CA ALA A 20 3.03 19.97 -39.26
C ALA A 20 3.51 20.92 -38.14
N SER A 21 2.61 21.72 -37.56
CA SER A 21 2.93 22.60 -36.44
C SER A 21 1.87 22.57 -35.34
N MET A 22 1.57 21.37 -34.86
CA MET A 22 1.08 21.17 -33.49
C MET A 22 2.23 20.63 -32.65
N ARG A 23 3.31 21.43 -32.53
CA ARG A 23 4.16 21.35 -31.35
C ARG A 23 3.31 21.87 -30.20
N ARG A 24 2.55 20.96 -29.58
CA ARG A 24 1.97 21.19 -28.26
C ARG A 24 3.13 21.69 -27.40
N PRO A 25 3.02 22.86 -26.74
CA PRO A 25 3.92 23.13 -25.64
C PRO A 25 3.75 21.94 -24.70
N THR A 26 4.79 21.13 -24.56
CA THR A 26 4.91 20.34 -23.35
C THR A 26 4.69 21.34 -22.24
N PRO A 27 3.68 21.19 -21.35
CA PRO A 27 3.91 21.75 -20.05
C PRO A 27 5.24 21.12 -19.66
N LEU A 28 6.27 21.95 -19.45
CA LEU A 28 7.28 21.62 -18.46
C LEU A 28 6.44 21.29 -17.24
N ARG A 29 6.09 20.00 -17.14
CA ARG A 29 5.47 19.40 -15.98
C ARG A 29 6.62 19.54 -15.02
N ARG A 30 6.63 20.71 -14.36
CA ARG A 30 7.47 20.98 -13.21
C ARG A 30 7.39 19.69 -12.46
N SER A 31 8.50 18.98 -12.44
CA SER A 31 8.75 18.01 -11.41
C SER A 31 8.93 18.80 -10.12
N THR A 32 7.87 19.49 -9.69
CA THR A 32 7.33 19.17 -8.40
C THR A 32 7.01 17.69 -8.57
N CYS A 33 7.82 16.75 -8.09
CA CYS A 33 7.95 16.53 -6.66
C CYS A 33 6.66 17.00 -5.97
N ALA A 34 5.52 16.60 -6.55
CA ALA A 34 4.23 16.75 -5.92
C ALA A 34 4.28 15.64 -4.90
N ARG A 35 4.81 16.01 -3.73
CA ARG A 35 4.38 15.56 -2.42
C ARG A 35 3.93 14.10 -2.52
N ALA A 36 4.76 13.15 -2.12
CA ALA A 36 4.82 12.88 -0.68
C ALA A 36 3.54 13.41 -0.03
N HIS A 37 2.43 12.69 -0.22
CA HIS A 37 1.46 12.57 0.84
C HIS A 37 2.20 11.90 2.00
N MET A 38 3.17 12.63 2.58
CA MET A 38 3.38 12.62 4.00
C MET A 38 1.98 12.79 4.53
N LEU A 39 1.47 11.76 5.20
CA LEU A 39 0.56 11.98 6.30
C LEU A 39 1.32 12.87 7.28
N ALA A 40 1.34 14.17 6.96
CA ALA A 40 1.82 15.26 7.76
C ALA A 40 0.80 15.48 8.88
N VAL A 41 0.63 14.44 9.68
CA VAL A 41 0.22 14.59 11.06
C VAL A 41 1.54 14.98 11.72
N GLY A 42 1.78 16.30 11.80
CA GLY A 42 3.04 16.95 12.18
C GLY A 42 3.42 16.66 13.62
N HIS A 43 3.80 15.41 13.89
CA HIS A 43 4.21 14.95 15.19
C HIS A 43 5.68 14.65 14.98
N GLY A 44 6.53 15.42 15.65
CA GLY A 44 7.96 15.13 15.69
C GLY A 44 8.20 13.70 16.22
N PRO A 45 9.45 13.22 16.16
CA PRO A 45 9.78 11.91 16.73
C PRO A 45 9.26 11.83 18.17
N LEU A 46 8.39 10.86 18.42
CA LEU A 46 7.82 10.62 19.75
C LEU A 46 8.80 9.78 20.55
N PRO A 47 8.95 10.02 21.87
CA PRO A 47 9.79 9.18 22.72
C PRO A 47 9.16 7.78 22.86
N CYS A 48 10.00 6.75 23.00
CA CYS A 48 9.57 5.37 23.22
C CYS A 48 8.96 5.22 24.62
N THR A 49 7.67 5.53 24.74
CA THR A 49 6.85 5.28 25.93
C THR A 49 5.65 4.45 25.53
N GLU A 50 5.13 3.66 26.47
CA GLU A 50 3.96 2.80 26.24
C GLU A 50 2.73 3.59 25.73
N GLY A 51 2.45 4.74 26.35
CA GLY A 51 1.34 5.60 25.94
C GLY A 51 1.46 6.06 24.49
N ASN A 52 2.65 6.53 24.08
CA ASN A 52 2.88 6.94 22.70
C ASN A 52 2.79 5.78 21.72
N LEU A 53 3.24 4.59 22.11
CA LEU A 53 3.13 3.39 21.28
C LEU A 53 1.68 2.99 21.04
N LEU A 54 0.85 3.03 22.09
CA LEU A 54 -0.58 2.79 21.97
C LEU A 54 -1.26 3.80 21.04
N GLU A 55 -0.93 5.09 21.17
CA GLU A 55 -1.43 6.14 20.28
C GLU A 55 -0.99 5.93 18.82
N VAL A 56 0.27 5.56 18.60
CA VAL A 56 0.81 5.27 17.25
C VAL A 56 0.14 4.04 16.65
N LEU A 57 -0.08 2.98 17.42
CA LEU A 57 -0.80 1.79 16.95
C LEU A 57 -2.28 2.11 16.66
N GLN A 58 -2.92 2.95 17.48
CA GLN A 58 -4.27 3.43 17.18
C GLN A 58 -4.31 4.23 15.88
N LEU A 59 -3.39 5.18 15.70
CA LEU A 59 -3.27 5.94 14.46
C LEU A 59 -2.94 5.03 13.27
N CYS A 60 -2.17 3.97 13.46
CA CYS A 60 -1.89 2.98 12.43
C CYS A 60 -3.19 2.31 11.97
N ARG A 61 -4.09 1.94 12.89
CA ARG A 61 -5.40 1.37 12.56
C ARG A 61 -6.29 2.38 11.82
N GLU A 62 -6.32 3.61 12.29
CA GLU A 62 -7.14 4.68 11.70
C GLU A 62 -6.62 5.16 10.33
N SER A 63 -5.31 5.06 10.06
CA SER A 63 -4.72 5.51 8.80
C SER A 63 -4.67 4.44 7.71
N ASN A 64 -4.79 3.17 8.08
CA ASN A 64 -4.77 2.03 7.16
C ASN A 64 -6.18 1.47 6.98
N ASP A 65 -7.00 2.24 6.26
CA ASP A 65 -8.42 1.95 5.98
C ASP A 65 -8.66 0.60 5.31
N ASP A 66 -7.63 0.06 4.66
CA ASP A 66 -7.66 -1.14 3.83
C ASP A 66 -7.26 -2.43 4.58
N MET A 67 -6.70 -2.32 5.79
CA MET A 67 -6.08 -3.46 6.49
C MET A 67 -6.84 -3.93 7.72
N PHE A 68 -7.43 -3.01 8.47
CA PHE A 68 -7.99 -3.27 9.79
C PHE A 68 -9.51 -3.25 9.78
N GLY A 69 -10.10 -4.06 10.67
CA GLY A 69 -11.55 -4.19 10.81
C GLY A 69 -12.25 -3.03 11.51
N CYS A 70 -11.53 -1.97 11.90
CA CYS A 70 -12.13 -0.78 12.52
C CYS A 70 -12.97 0.05 11.53
N HIS A 71 -12.75 -0.13 10.22
CA HIS A 71 -13.46 0.59 9.17
C HIS A 71 -14.64 -0.21 8.63
N GLU A 72 -15.81 0.43 8.52
CA GLU A 72 -17.06 -0.22 8.08
C GLU A 72 -16.92 -0.93 6.74
N ARG A 73 -16.19 -0.33 5.80
CA ARG A 73 -15.95 -0.90 4.46
C ARG A 73 -15.19 -2.23 4.52
N CYS A 74 -14.22 -2.36 5.42
CA CYS A 74 -13.41 -3.56 5.60
C CYS A 74 -14.17 -4.63 6.39
N ALA A 75 -14.88 -4.22 7.43
CA ALA A 75 -15.76 -5.11 8.19
C ALA A 75 -16.84 -5.75 7.29
N ALA A 76 -17.41 -4.99 6.35
CA ALA A 76 -18.42 -5.48 5.41
C ALA A 76 -17.93 -6.60 4.48
N ILE A 77 -16.62 -6.63 4.18
CA ILE A 77 -15.97 -7.68 3.36
C ILE A 77 -15.25 -8.73 4.22
N GLY A 78 -15.54 -8.80 5.52
CA GLY A 78 -15.01 -9.82 6.42
C GLY A 78 -13.55 -9.62 6.83
N ILE A 79 -12.97 -8.43 6.60
CA ILE A 79 -11.69 -8.04 7.19
C ILE A 79 -11.98 -7.61 8.63
N THR A 80 -11.45 -8.39 9.57
CA THR A 80 -11.66 -8.21 11.03
C THR A 80 -10.34 -8.08 11.78
N GLY A 81 -9.24 -7.88 11.03
CA GLY A 81 -7.90 -7.79 11.59
C GLY A 81 -7.74 -6.64 12.58
N ASP A 82 -7.06 -6.91 13.69
CA ASP A 82 -6.71 -5.92 14.72
C ASP A 82 -5.27 -6.15 15.22
N VAL A 83 -4.67 -5.08 15.74
CA VAL A 83 -3.31 -5.08 16.30
C VAL A 83 -3.36 -4.58 17.74
N GLN A 84 -2.72 -5.34 18.63
CA GLN A 84 -2.67 -5.05 20.06
C GLN A 84 -1.22 -5.02 20.53
N LEU A 85 -0.92 -4.10 21.44
CA LEU A 85 0.36 -4.08 22.14
C LEU A 85 0.35 -5.18 23.21
N VAL A 86 1.43 -5.97 23.28
CA VAL A 86 1.57 -7.03 24.29
C VAL A 86 2.61 -6.63 25.33
N ASP A 87 3.80 -6.25 24.88
CA ASP A 87 4.89 -5.86 25.78
C ASP A 87 5.89 -4.90 25.09
N ILE A 88 6.64 -4.16 25.90
CA ILE A 88 7.70 -3.26 25.47
C ILE A 88 8.95 -3.53 26.32
N GLU A 89 9.99 -4.04 25.68
CA GLU A 89 11.29 -4.29 26.29
C GLU A 89 12.35 -3.38 25.65
N GLY A 90 12.47 -2.16 26.16
CA GLY A 90 13.43 -1.17 25.66
C GLY A 90 13.20 -0.85 24.17
N PRO A 91 14.15 -1.16 23.25
CA PRO A 91 13.97 -0.94 21.82
C PRO A 91 13.19 -2.04 21.09
N PHE A 92 12.77 -3.10 21.79
CA PHE A 92 12.01 -4.22 21.25
C PHE A 92 10.54 -4.10 21.64
N VAL A 93 9.65 -4.23 20.66
CA VAL A 93 8.20 -4.18 20.88
C VAL A 93 7.58 -5.49 20.47
N THR A 94 6.79 -6.07 21.37
CA THR A 94 6.02 -7.28 21.09
C THR A 94 4.57 -6.92 20.86
N ILE A 95 4.05 -7.27 19.68
CA ILE A 95 2.65 -7.04 19.30
C ILE A 95 1.89 -8.35 19.07
N GLY A 96 0.58 -8.29 19.26
CA GLY A 96 -0.35 -9.35 18.91
C GLY A 96 -1.16 -8.96 17.68
N LEU A 97 -1.29 -9.89 16.74
CA LEU A 97 -2.17 -9.75 15.59
C LEU A 97 -3.37 -10.68 15.76
N SER A 98 -4.58 -10.17 15.63
CA SER A 98 -5.81 -10.95 15.76
C SER A 98 -6.74 -10.71 14.57
N GLY A 99 -7.75 -11.57 14.42
CA GLY A 99 -8.73 -11.46 13.34
C GLY A 99 -8.21 -11.86 11.96
N ARG A 100 -9.00 -11.52 10.94
CA ARG A 100 -8.76 -11.91 9.54
C ARG A 100 -8.24 -10.74 8.70
N PHE A 101 -7.17 -10.99 7.98
CA PHE A 101 -6.54 -9.99 7.10
C PHE A 101 -6.70 -10.35 5.63
N TRP A 102 -6.84 -9.32 4.80
CA TRP A 102 -6.74 -9.49 3.35
C TRP A 102 -5.30 -9.80 2.93
N HIS A 103 -4.37 -8.98 3.43
CA HIS A 103 -2.94 -9.14 3.23
C HIS A 103 -2.37 -10.36 3.96
N ARG A 104 -1.19 -10.81 3.56
CA ARG A 104 -0.45 -11.79 4.36
C ARG A 104 -0.09 -11.16 5.71
N ARG A 105 -0.17 -11.94 6.79
CA ARG A 105 0.07 -11.43 8.15
C ARG A 105 1.51 -10.93 8.36
N ARG A 106 2.48 -11.53 7.66
CA ARG A 106 3.86 -11.01 7.58
C ARG A 106 3.93 -9.58 7.01
N THR A 107 3.18 -9.30 5.95
CA THR A 107 3.14 -7.99 5.31
C THR A 107 2.45 -6.97 6.20
N VAL A 108 1.41 -7.38 6.91
CA VAL A 108 0.76 -6.56 7.95
C VAL A 108 1.76 -6.17 9.03
N LEU A 109 2.55 -7.13 9.55
CA LEU A 109 3.60 -6.86 10.53
C LEU A 109 4.65 -5.87 10.00
N GLN A 110 5.11 -6.05 8.76
CA GLN A 110 6.08 -5.14 8.13
C GLN A 110 5.54 -3.71 8.01
N ARG A 111 4.25 -3.56 7.66
CA ARG A 111 3.60 -2.25 7.56
C ARG A 111 3.44 -1.56 8.90
N VAL A 112 3.03 -2.31 9.93
CA VAL A 112 2.96 -1.80 11.31
C VAL A 112 4.36 -1.38 11.77
N GLY A 113 5.38 -2.22 11.50
CA GLY A 113 6.80 -1.90 11.75
C GLY A 113 7.22 -0.59 11.10
N ALA A 114 7.02 -0.47 9.78
CA ALA A 114 7.35 0.75 9.05
C ALA A 114 6.60 1.98 9.59
N PHE A 115 5.33 1.83 9.97
CA PHE A 115 4.53 2.93 10.53
C PHE A 115 5.06 3.38 11.89
N VAL A 116 5.39 2.43 12.78
CA VAL A 116 5.93 2.72 14.11
C VAL A 116 7.33 3.32 14.01
N SER A 117 8.24 2.76 13.20
CA SER A 117 9.60 3.29 13.02
C SER A 117 9.63 4.69 12.42
N GLN A 118 8.65 5.06 11.60
CA GLN A 118 8.50 6.43 11.09
C GLN A 118 8.12 7.44 12.18
N ARG A 119 7.46 6.99 13.27
CA ARG A 119 6.98 7.84 14.37
C ARG A 119 7.90 7.83 15.58
N ILE A 120 8.45 6.67 15.91
CA ILE A 120 9.31 6.41 17.05
C ILE A 120 10.57 5.72 16.51
N PRO A 121 11.58 6.51 16.08
CA PRO A 121 12.80 5.96 15.48
C PRO A 121 13.71 5.24 16.48
N GLU A 122 13.40 5.30 17.78
CA GLU A 122 14.12 4.56 18.85
C GLU A 122 13.85 3.05 18.81
N ILE A 123 12.74 2.63 18.19
CA ILE A 123 12.36 1.21 18.09
C ILE A 123 13.12 0.57 16.94
N VAL A 124 13.83 -0.51 17.27
CA VAL A 124 14.68 -1.24 16.34
C VAL A 124 13.92 -2.37 15.68
N GLU A 125 13.13 -3.12 16.46
CA GLU A 125 12.47 -4.33 15.99
C GLU A 125 11.09 -4.50 16.61
N ILE A 126 10.16 -4.98 15.78
CA ILE A 126 8.82 -5.37 16.20
C ILE A 126 8.66 -6.87 15.97
N THR A 127 8.37 -7.59 17.04
CA THR A 127 8.17 -9.03 17.05
C THR A 127 6.72 -9.37 17.39
N LEU A 128 6.29 -10.57 17.01
CA LEU A 128 4.99 -11.09 17.40
C LEU A 128 5.11 -11.84 18.74
N ALA A 129 4.07 -11.76 19.57
CA ALA A 129 4.00 -12.52 20.82
C ALA A 129 4.13 -14.03 20.60
N ASP A 130 3.59 -14.52 19.48
CA ASP A 130 3.76 -15.90 19.04
C ASP A 130 4.15 -15.91 17.55
N PRO A 131 5.25 -16.56 17.16
CA PRO A 131 5.66 -16.67 15.76
C PRO A 131 4.61 -17.36 14.88
N ALA A 132 3.76 -18.25 15.43
CA ALA A 132 2.69 -18.89 14.67
C ALA A 132 1.62 -17.88 14.22
N MET A 133 1.51 -16.73 14.91
CA MET A 133 0.64 -15.63 14.48
C MET A 133 1.13 -14.96 13.19
N ALA A 134 2.34 -15.22 12.69
CA ALA A 134 2.81 -14.71 11.41
C ALA A 134 2.24 -15.48 10.21
N GLU A 135 1.80 -16.72 10.43
CA GLU A 135 1.30 -17.61 9.38
C GLU A 135 -0.19 -17.37 9.13
N ASP A 136 -0.57 -17.42 7.85
CA ASP A 136 -1.95 -17.20 7.43
C ASP A 136 -2.85 -18.43 7.64
N MET A 137 -2.24 -19.62 7.62
CA MET A 137 -2.92 -20.90 7.69
C MET A 137 -2.32 -21.72 8.83
N GLU A 138 -3.17 -22.28 9.67
CA GLU A 138 -2.78 -23.13 10.79
C GLU A 138 -3.11 -24.58 10.44
N TYR A 139 -2.11 -25.45 10.56
CA TYR A 139 -2.23 -26.88 10.29
C TYR A 139 -2.03 -27.69 11.57
N ASP A 140 -2.78 -28.78 11.71
CA ASP A 140 -2.57 -29.73 12.81
C ASP A 140 -1.39 -30.67 12.54
N ALA A 141 -1.12 -31.56 13.50
CA ALA A 141 -0.07 -32.56 13.41
C ALA A 141 -0.26 -33.55 12.25
N ASP A 142 -1.51 -33.73 11.79
CA ASP A 142 -1.87 -34.61 10.67
C ASP A 142 -1.78 -33.88 9.31
N GLY A 143 -1.47 -32.58 9.31
CA GLY A 143 -1.36 -31.74 8.11
C GLY A 143 -2.70 -31.24 7.59
N MET A 144 -3.78 -31.40 8.35
CA MET A 144 -5.09 -30.86 8.02
C MET A 144 -5.18 -29.39 8.44
N LEU A 145 -5.84 -28.58 7.60
CA LEU A 145 -6.04 -27.16 7.88
C LEU A 145 -7.02 -26.99 9.04
N VAL A 146 -6.52 -26.49 10.17
CA VAL A 146 -7.29 -26.17 11.38
C VAL A 146 -8.04 -24.86 11.19
N GLU A 147 -7.30 -23.82 10.79
CA GLU A 147 -7.86 -22.48 10.63
C GLU A 147 -7.21 -21.75 9.46
N ASP A 148 -8.04 -21.20 8.58
CA ASP A 148 -7.61 -20.17 7.63
C ASP A 148 -7.89 -18.79 8.24
N LYS A 149 -6.82 -18.05 8.55
CA LYS A 149 -6.85 -16.71 9.15
C LYS A 149 -6.97 -15.61 8.10
N ARG A 150 -7.08 -15.95 6.82
CA ARG A 150 -7.32 -14.98 5.75
C ARG A 150 -8.78 -14.51 5.75
N SER A 151 -9.00 -13.30 5.28
CA SER A 151 -10.36 -12.84 4.98
C SER A 151 -10.92 -13.59 3.77
N LEU A 152 -12.25 -13.73 3.72
CA LEU A 152 -12.93 -14.34 2.57
C LEU A 152 -12.69 -13.52 1.29
N ASP A 153 -12.47 -14.22 0.18
CA ASP A 153 -12.32 -13.62 -1.14
C ASP A 153 -13.71 -13.42 -1.80
N TYR A 154 -14.38 -12.32 -1.44
CA TYR A 154 -15.76 -12.05 -1.88
C TYR A 154 -15.91 -11.85 -3.39
N ASN A 155 -14.89 -11.32 -4.07
CA ASN A 155 -14.93 -10.96 -5.49
C ASN A 155 -14.03 -11.84 -6.36
N TYR A 156 -13.40 -12.87 -5.77
CA TYR A 156 -12.45 -13.77 -6.42
C TYR A 156 -11.23 -13.07 -7.04
N ASP A 157 -10.90 -11.86 -6.61
CA ASP A 157 -9.78 -11.12 -7.18
C ASP A 157 -8.44 -11.73 -6.74
N ARG A 158 -8.34 -12.23 -5.51
CA ARG A 158 -7.15 -12.93 -5.00
C ARG A 158 -6.89 -14.20 -5.81
N GLU A 159 -7.92 -15.01 -6.01
CA GLU A 159 -7.80 -16.24 -6.82
C GLU A 159 -7.44 -15.89 -8.27
N THR A 160 -8.12 -14.89 -8.86
CA THR A 160 -7.85 -14.42 -10.22
C THR A 160 -6.40 -13.96 -10.38
N MET A 161 -5.88 -13.21 -9.41
CA MET A 161 -4.50 -12.73 -9.42
C MET A 161 -3.50 -13.87 -9.29
N ALA A 162 -3.73 -14.80 -8.36
CA ALA A 162 -2.88 -15.97 -8.18
C ALA A 162 -2.84 -16.82 -9.46
N ARG A 163 -3.97 -17.02 -10.13
CA ARG A 163 -4.07 -17.71 -11.42
C ARG A 163 -3.28 -17.00 -12.52
N ASN A 164 -3.24 -15.68 -12.50
CA ASN A 164 -2.47 -14.86 -13.43
C ASN A 164 -0.99 -14.74 -13.05
N GLY A 165 -0.54 -15.41 -11.98
CA GLY A 165 0.85 -15.36 -11.49
C GLY A 165 1.22 -14.04 -10.82
N TYR A 166 0.23 -13.24 -10.41
CA TYR A 166 0.47 -12.02 -9.64
C TYR A 166 0.28 -12.28 -8.16
N ASP A 167 1.17 -11.70 -7.34
CA ASP A 167 0.98 -11.72 -5.89
C ASP A 167 -0.21 -10.79 -5.53
N PRO A 168 -1.31 -11.31 -4.97
CA PRO A 168 -2.45 -10.49 -4.56
C PRO A 168 -2.07 -9.42 -3.52
N ASP A 169 -1.02 -9.66 -2.75
CA ASP A 169 -0.54 -8.74 -1.72
C ASP A 169 0.15 -7.51 -2.32
N ALA A 170 0.88 -7.71 -3.41
CA ALA A 170 1.65 -6.66 -4.08
C ALA A 170 0.83 -5.86 -5.10
N ARG A 171 -0.20 -6.46 -5.70
CA ARG A 171 -0.92 -5.89 -6.85
C ARG A 171 -2.45 -5.85 -6.69
N GLY A 172 -2.97 -6.28 -5.54
CA GLY A 172 -4.40 -6.29 -5.25
C GLY A 172 -5.01 -4.90 -5.10
N PRO A 173 -6.33 -4.80 -4.86
CA PRO A 173 -7.00 -3.52 -4.61
C PRO A 173 -6.42 -2.75 -3.42
N PHE A 174 -5.77 -3.47 -2.50
CA PHE A 174 -5.12 -2.95 -1.29
C PHE A 174 -3.59 -2.98 -1.38
N ALA A 175 -3.05 -3.11 -2.60
CA ALA A 175 -1.63 -3.25 -2.91
C ALA A 175 -0.69 -2.37 -2.09
N ASP A 176 0.51 -2.90 -1.90
CA ASP A 176 1.49 -2.30 -1.02
C ASP A 176 2.06 -0.98 -1.55
N ARG A 177 1.42 0.14 -1.19
CA ARG A 177 1.83 1.50 -1.61
C ARG A 177 3.24 1.87 -1.11
N ASN A 178 3.76 1.14 -0.11
CA ASN A 178 5.09 1.35 0.49
C ASN A 178 6.10 0.22 0.23
N ALA A 179 5.82 -0.77 -0.63
CA ALA A 179 6.77 -1.84 -0.94
C ALA A 179 8.11 -1.38 -1.59
N LEU A 180 8.30 -0.07 -1.77
CA LEU A 180 9.54 0.53 -2.28
C LEU A 180 10.48 1.07 -1.18
N SER A 181 10.21 0.87 0.11
CA SER A 181 11.06 1.45 1.19
C SER A 181 11.65 0.48 2.21
N VAL A 182 11.58 -0.85 2.02
CA VAL A 182 12.26 -1.82 2.90
C VAL A 182 13.42 -2.47 2.14
N PHE A 183 14.40 -1.65 1.79
CA PHE A 183 15.78 -2.06 1.56
C PHE A 183 16.65 -0.90 2.04
N VAL A 184 17.07 -0.97 3.30
CA VAL A 184 18.26 -0.31 3.83
C VAL A 184 19.04 -1.38 4.58
#